data_AF-A0A8C3VZF5-F1
#
_entry.id   AF-A0A8C3VZF5-F1
#
_cell.length_a   1.000
_cell.length_b   1.000
_cell.length_c   1.000
_cell.angle_alpha   90.00
_cell.angle_beta   90.00
_cell.angle_gamma   90.00
#
_symmetry.space_group_name_H-M   'P 1'
#
loop_
_entity.id
_entity.type
_entity.pdbx_description
1 polymer ?
#
loop_
_entity_poly.entity_id
_entity_poly.type
_entity_poly.pdbx_seq_one_letter_code
_entity_poly.pdbx_strand_id
1 'polypeptide(L)'
;SMPSESNCVKLRSDRARPSLPWYPRAQSKMRRPSLLLKDILKCTLLVFGVWILYILKLNYTTEECDMKKMHYVDPDHIKRAQKYAQQVLQQECRPHFAKRAMAQLFGRRYSSDLPPFVTKAPSRNEAESKYDPPFGFRKFSSQVQTLLELLPEHDFPEHLKAKSCRRCVVIGSGGILHGLELGQALNQFDVVIRLNSAPVEGYSEHVGNKTTIRMTYPEGAPLSDLEYYSNDLFVAVLFKRVDFNWLQAMVRNETLPFWVRLFFWKQVAEKIPLQPKHFRILNPVIIKETAFDILQYSEPQSRFWGRDKNVPTIGVIAVVLATHLCDEVSLAGFGYDLNQPRTPLHYFDNLCMAAMNFQTMHNVTTETRFLLKLVREGVVRDLSGGIHCEF
;
A
#
# COMPACT_ATOMS: atom_id res chain seq x y z
N SER A 1 -10.76 57.48 -73.17
CA SER A 1 -10.68 58.90 -72.75
C SER A 1 -9.23 59.33 -72.80
N MET A 2 -8.98 60.49 -73.41
CA MET A 2 -7.67 61.10 -73.66
C MET A 2 -6.85 61.44 -72.39
N PRO A 3 -5.53 61.72 -72.53
CA PRO A 3 -4.53 61.88 -71.47
C PRO A 3 -4.18 63.36 -71.16
N SER A 4 -3.41 63.64 -70.10
CA SER A 4 -2.39 64.73 -70.02
C SER A 4 -1.75 64.84 -68.61
N GLU A 5 -0.41 64.83 -68.53
CA GLU A 5 0.50 65.94 -68.11
C GLU A 5 0.50 66.27 -66.60
N SER A 6 1.60 65.96 -65.88
CA SER A 6 2.83 66.76 -65.68
C SER A 6 2.69 67.85 -64.61
N ASN A 7 3.57 67.84 -63.60
CA ASN A 7 4.26 69.05 -63.16
C ASN A 7 5.46 68.76 -62.26
N CYS A 8 6.51 69.54 -62.51
CA CYS A 8 7.85 69.49 -61.97
C CYS A 8 8.13 70.85 -61.33
N VAL A 9 8.69 70.91 -60.11
CA VAL A 9 9.40 72.10 -59.62
C VAL A 9 10.64 71.69 -58.81
N LYS A 10 11.79 72.17 -59.29
CA LYS A 10 13.13 72.20 -58.68
C LYS A 10 13.28 73.42 -57.76
N LEU A 11 14.19 73.37 -56.78
CA LEU A 11 15.26 74.36 -56.49
C LEU A 11 16.03 73.91 -55.21
N ARG A 12 17.34 73.60 -55.31
CA ARG A 12 18.54 74.40 -54.88
C ARG A 12 18.67 74.56 -53.35
N SER A 13 19.82 74.56 -52.68
CA SER A 13 21.24 74.46 -52.99
C SER A 13 22.02 74.39 -51.65
N ASP A 14 23.32 74.10 -51.73
CA ASP A 14 24.42 74.56 -50.84
C ASP A 14 24.94 73.70 -49.66
N ARG A 15 26.02 72.98 -50.00
CA ARG A 15 27.40 73.09 -49.46
C ARG A 15 27.66 72.99 -47.94
N ALA A 16 28.29 71.84 -47.63
CA ALA A 16 29.62 71.67 -47.00
C ALA A 16 29.92 72.23 -45.57
N ARG A 17 30.21 71.30 -44.65
CA ARG A 17 31.21 71.44 -43.56
C ARG A 17 31.93 70.10 -43.32
N PRO A 18 33.26 70.06 -43.07
CA PRO A 18 34.03 68.81 -43.00
C PRO A 18 34.34 68.29 -41.57
N SER A 19 34.32 66.95 -41.48
CA SER A 19 35.09 65.96 -40.69
C SER A 19 35.69 66.24 -39.30
N LEU A 20 35.42 65.32 -38.36
CA LEU A 20 36.28 64.92 -37.23
C LEU A 20 36.42 63.37 -37.20
N PRO A 21 37.62 62.79 -36.98
CA PRO A 21 37.86 61.35 -37.14
C PRO A 21 37.65 60.55 -35.84
N TRP A 22 37.02 59.39 -35.93
CA TRP A 22 36.84 58.43 -34.83
C TRP A 22 37.74 57.19 -35.00
N TYR A 23 38.42 56.83 -33.90
CA TYR A 23 39.29 55.66 -33.70
C TYR A 23 38.60 54.30 -33.97
N PRO A 24 39.34 53.24 -34.39
CA PRO A 24 38.78 51.90 -34.52
C PRO A 24 38.73 51.18 -33.16
N ARG A 25 37.53 50.69 -32.76
CA ARG A 25 37.33 49.88 -31.55
C ARG A 25 37.49 48.39 -31.89
N ALA A 26 38.47 47.73 -31.26
CA ALA A 26 38.71 46.30 -31.38
C ALA A 26 37.50 45.47 -30.90
N GLN A 27 37.03 44.52 -31.71
CA GLN A 27 36.02 43.53 -31.32
C GLN A 27 36.68 42.37 -30.56
N SER A 28 36.36 42.22 -29.27
CA SER A 28 36.69 41.02 -28.49
C SER A 28 35.73 39.88 -28.86
N LYS A 29 36.21 38.84 -29.53
CA LYS A 29 35.47 37.57 -29.73
C LYS A 29 35.29 36.85 -28.38
N MET A 30 34.06 36.72 -27.89
CA MET A 30 33.74 35.85 -26.76
C MET A 30 33.91 34.38 -27.15
N ARG A 31 34.79 33.64 -26.46
CA ARG A 31 34.93 32.18 -26.63
C ARG A 31 33.69 31.48 -26.06
N ARG A 32 33.15 30.51 -26.81
CA ARG A 32 32.08 29.61 -26.32
C ARG A 32 32.55 28.86 -25.07
N PRO A 33 31.71 28.71 -24.03
CA PRO A 33 32.07 27.92 -22.86
C PRO A 33 32.35 26.48 -23.26
N SER A 34 33.44 25.90 -22.71
CA SER A 34 33.88 24.54 -22.98
C SER A 34 32.79 23.53 -22.60
N LEU A 35 32.74 22.38 -23.29
CA LEU A 35 31.79 21.29 -23.02
C LEU A 35 31.75 20.92 -21.53
N LEU A 36 32.92 20.89 -20.90
CA LEU A 36 33.14 20.65 -19.47
C LEU A 36 32.33 21.58 -18.56
N LEU A 37 32.24 22.88 -18.88
CA LEU A 37 31.48 23.83 -18.07
C LEU A 37 29.97 23.57 -18.15
N LYS A 38 29.49 23.11 -19.32
CA LYS A 38 28.08 22.73 -19.51
C LYS A 38 27.75 21.44 -18.78
N ASP A 39 28.66 20.48 -18.74
CA ASP A 39 28.45 19.22 -18.05
C ASP A 39 28.52 19.38 -16.52
N ILE A 40 29.42 20.25 -16.01
CA ILE A 40 29.44 20.64 -14.61
C ILE A 40 28.12 21.34 -14.22
N LEU A 41 27.64 22.29 -15.04
CA LEU A 41 26.37 22.99 -14.79
C LEU A 41 25.17 22.04 -14.80
N LYS A 42 25.16 21.04 -15.69
CA LYS A 42 24.12 20.00 -15.70
C LYS A 42 24.17 19.15 -14.43
N CYS A 43 25.35 18.70 -14.01
CA CYS A 43 25.51 17.92 -12.79
C CYS A 43 25.10 18.72 -11.55
N THR A 44 25.46 20.00 -11.44
CA THR A 44 25.07 20.84 -10.30
C THR A 44 23.57 21.12 -10.29
N LEU A 45 22.93 21.36 -11.44
CA LEU A 45 21.47 21.48 -11.53
C LEU A 45 20.76 20.18 -11.15
N LEU A 46 21.32 19.02 -11.50
CA LEU A 46 20.76 17.71 -11.15
C LEU A 46 20.88 17.45 -9.64
N VAL A 47 22.05 17.73 -9.05
CA VAL A 47 22.28 17.65 -7.59
C VAL A 47 21.38 18.63 -6.84
N PHE A 48 21.25 19.86 -7.33
CA PHE A 48 20.38 20.89 -6.74
C PHE A 48 18.90 20.51 -6.85
N GLY A 49 18.49 19.92 -7.98
CA GLY A 49 17.13 19.38 -8.16
C GLY A 49 16.84 18.22 -7.20
N VAL A 50 17.79 17.28 -7.04
CA VAL A 50 17.68 16.20 -6.04
C VAL A 50 17.66 16.77 -4.62
N TRP A 51 18.45 17.80 -4.34
CA TRP A 51 18.49 18.46 -3.04
C TRP A 51 17.17 19.19 -2.73
N ILE A 52 16.60 19.92 -3.69
CA ILE A 52 15.26 20.52 -3.56
C ILE A 52 14.20 19.45 -3.33
N LEU A 53 14.20 18.35 -4.09
CA LEU A 53 13.27 17.25 -3.89
C LEU A 53 13.44 16.59 -2.53
N TYR A 54 14.68 16.51 -2.02
CA TYR A 54 14.98 16.01 -0.68
C TYR A 54 14.48 16.97 0.42
N ILE A 55 14.67 18.29 0.25
CA ILE A 55 14.14 19.30 1.18
C ILE A 55 12.61 19.34 1.15
N LEU A 56 11.99 19.26 -0.03
CA LEU A 56 10.53 19.13 -0.16
C LEU A 56 10.00 17.84 0.47
N LYS A 57 10.75 16.73 0.36
CA LYS A 57 10.45 15.46 1.05
C LYS A 57 10.54 15.61 2.57
N LEU A 58 11.49 16.38 3.09
CA LEU A 58 11.66 16.62 4.52
C LEU A 58 10.62 17.61 5.09
N ASN A 59 10.18 18.60 4.30
CA ASN A 59 9.23 19.63 4.72
C ASN A 59 7.76 19.29 4.45
N TYR A 60 7.45 18.08 3.98
CA TYR A 60 6.06 17.63 3.89
C TYR A 60 5.58 17.22 5.29
N THR A 61 5.24 18.20 6.12
CA THR A 61 4.58 17.97 7.40
C THR A 61 3.15 17.50 7.11
N THR A 62 2.89 16.24 7.42
CA THR A 62 1.52 15.73 7.40
C THR A 62 0.79 16.41 8.56
N GLU A 63 -0.42 16.93 8.33
CA GLU A 63 -1.23 17.52 9.41
C GLU A 63 -1.41 16.47 10.51
N GLU A 64 -0.93 16.75 11.71
CA GLU A 64 -1.02 15.85 12.85
C GLU A 64 -2.39 15.98 13.52
N CYS A 65 -3.02 14.84 13.76
CA CYS A 65 -4.29 14.75 14.47
C CYS A 65 -4.05 14.79 15.97
N ASP A 66 -4.81 15.63 16.67
CA ASP A 66 -4.79 15.70 18.12
C ASP A 66 -5.52 14.49 18.71
N MET A 67 -4.76 13.45 19.02
CA MET A 67 -5.26 12.22 19.64
C MET A 67 -5.96 12.50 20.98
N LYS A 68 -5.56 13.54 21.71
CA LYS A 68 -6.08 13.84 23.06
C LYS A 68 -7.53 14.30 23.07
N LYS A 69 -8.00 14.89 21.96
CA LYS A 69 -9.39 15.37 21.84
C LYS A 69 -10.38 14.26 21.48
N MET A 70 -9.93 13.09 21.06
CA MET A 70 -10.79 12.08 20.43
C MET A 70 -11.03 10.83 21.28
N HIS A 71 -10.58 10.83 22.54
CA HIS A 71 -10.73 9.67 23.45
C HIS A 71 -12.14 9.45 24.02
N TYR A 72 -13.10 10.33 23.75
CA TYR A 72 -14.46 10.11 24.21
C TYR A 72 -15.23 9.27 23.19
N VAL A 73 -15.28 7.96 23.44
CA VAL A 73 -16.24 7.06 22.82
C VAL A 73 -17.41 6.91 23.79
N ASP A 74 -18.63 7.09 23.30
CA ASP A 74 -19.85 6.89 24.10
C ASP A 74 -19.83 5.51 24.77
N PRO A 75 -19.88 5.41 26.11
CA PRO A 75 -19.86 4.13 26.82
C PRO A 75 -20.95 3.15 26.37
N ASP A 76 -22.11 3.65 25.95
CA ASP A 76 -23.17 2.78 25.42
C ASP A 76 -22.82 2.25 24.04
N HIS A 77 -22.08 3.01 23.21
CA HIS A 77 -21.55 2.52 21.94
C HIS A 77 -20.51 1.41 22.15
N ILE A 78 -19.60 1.57 23.14
CA ILE A 78 -18.62 0.53 23.51
C ILE A 78 -19.34 -0.77 23.87
N LYS A 79 -20.35 -0.69 24.77
CA LYS A 79 -21.14 -1.87 25.17
C LYS A 79 -21.85 -2.53 24.00
N ARG A 80 -22.42 -1.76 23.06
CA ARG A 80 -23.09 -2.32 21.87
C ARG A 80 -22.09 -3.02 20.95
N ALA A 81 -20.92 -2.44 20.71
CA ALA A 81 -19.85 -3.05 19.92
C ALA A 81 -19.35 -4.36 20.55
N GLN A 82 -19.04 -4.35 21.85
CA GLN A 82 -18.61 -5.54 22.60
C GLN A 82 -19.68 -6.63 22.59
N LYS A 83 -20.95 -6.27 22.84
CA LYS A 83 -22.07 -7.22 22.81
C LYS A 83 -22.25 -7.82 21.42
N TYR A 84 -22.19 -7.02 20.38
CA TYR A 84 -22.30 -7.47 18.99
C TYR A 84 -21.15 -8.44 18.64
N ALA A 85 -19.91 -8.12 19.00
CA ALA A 85 -18.77 -9.00 18.79
C ALA A 85 -18.93 -10.36 19.49
N GLN A 86 -19.43 -10.36 20.74
CA GLN A 86 -19.75 -11.61 21.46
C GLN A 86 -20.88 -12.39 20.77
N GLN A 87 -21.92 -11.72 20.28
CA GLN A 87 -23.01 -12.37 19.55
C GLN A 87 -22.49 -13.05 18.26
N VAL A 88 -21.61 -12.39 17.51
CA VAL A 88 -20.98 -12.98 16.31
C VAL A 88 -20.17 -14.24 16.65
N LEU A 89 -19.43 -14.23 17.76
CA LEU A 89 -18.66 -15.40 18.22
C LEU A 89 -19.56 -16.57 18.65
N GLN A 90 -20.75 -16.27 19.20
CA GLN A 90 -21.73 -17.26 19.66
C GLN A 90 -22.59 -17.86 18.54
N GLN A 91 -22.69 -17.20 17.38
CA GLN A 91 -23.43 -17.73 16.23
C GLN A 91 -22.85 -19.07 15.76
N GLU A 92 -23.70 -19.92 15.19
CA GLU A 92 -23.27 -21.20 14.60
C GLU A 92 -22.20 -20.96 13.52
N CYS A 93 -21.10 -21.72 13.60
CA CYS A 93 -20.04 -21.65 12.60
C CYS A 93 -20.44 -22.47 11.38
N ARG A 94 -20.49 -21.87 10.20
CA ARG A 94 -20.91 -22.57 8.98
C ARG A 94 -19.67 -22.97 8.17
N PRO A 95 -19.33 -24.27 8.05
CA PRO A 95 -18.18 -24.70 7.28
C PRO A 95 -18.23 -24.22 5.83
N HIS A 96 -17.08 -23.74 5.33
CA HIS A 96 -16.88 -23.19 4.00
C HIS A 96 -17.84 -22.05 3.60
N PHE A 97 -18.44 -21.35 4.57
CA PHE A 97 -19.43 -20.32 4.28
C PHE A 97 -18.81 -19.15 3.51
N ALA A 98 -17.73 -18.55 4.01
CA ALA A 98 -17.10 -17.39 3.38
C ALA A 98 -16.72 -17.66 1.91
N LYS A 99 -16.09 -18.80 1.64
CA LYS A 99 -15.74 -19.24 0.27
C LYS A 99 -16.98 -19.39 -0.63
N ARG A 100 -18.04 -20.08 -0.16
CA ARG A 100 -19.28 -20.27 -0.93
C ARG A 100 -20.00 -18.94 -1.19
N ALA A 101 -20.07 -18.08 -0.18
CA ALA A 101 -20.71 -16.78 -0.28
C ALA A 101 -19.96 -15.86 -1.26
N MET A 102 -18.62 -15.85 -1.22
CA MET A 102 -17.80 -15.14 -2.22
C MET A 102 -18.02 -15.66 -3.64
N ALA A 103 -18.02 -16.98 -3.83
CA ALA A 103 -18.25 -17.60 -5.13
C ALA A 103 -19.65 -17.26 -5.69
N GLN A 104 -20.67 -17.24 -4.84
CA GLN A 104 -22.03 -16.82 -5.23
C GLN A 104 -22.07 -15.33 -5.59
N LEU A 105 -21.41 -14.48 -4.82
CA LEU A 105 -21.48 -13.03 -4.98
C LEU A 105 -20.68 -12.49 -6.18
N PHE A 106 -19.57 -13.14 -6.52
CA PHE A 106 -18.65 -12.71 -7.57
C PHE A 106 -18.61 -13.65 -8.79
N GLY A 107 -19.19 -14.85 -8.69
CA GLY A 107 -19.23 -15.83 -9.77
C GLY A 107 -17.82 -16.19 -10.25
N ARG A 108 -17.61 -16.13 -11.56
CA ARG A 108 -16.31 -16.42 -12.20
C ARG A 108 -15.17 -15.45 -11.83
N ARG A 109 -15.47 -14.37 -11.09
CA ARG A 109 -14.49 -13.37 -10.64
C ARG A 109 -13.84 -13.72 -9.29
N TYR A 110 -14.21 -14.86 -8.71
CA TYR A 110 -13.63 -15.40 -7.49
C TYR A 110 -13.33 -16.89 -7.67
N SER A 111 -12.06 -17.26 -7.48
CA SER A 111 -11.56 -18.61 -7.74
C SER A 111 -11.43 -19.36 -6.42
N SER A 112 -12.40 -20.24 -6.15
CA SER A 112 -12.55 -20.93 -4.85
C SER A 112 -11.37 -21.83 -4.45
N ASP A 113 -10.59 -22.29 -5.42
CA ASP A 113 -9.50 -23.26 -5.23
C ASP A 113 -8.10 -22.62 -5.34
N LEU A 114 -8.00 -21.30 -5.18
CA LEU A 114 -6.70 -20.64 -5.13
C LEU A 114 -5.94 -21.01 -3.85
N PRO A 115 -4.67 -21.45 -3.97
CA PRO A 115 -3.83 -21.64 -2.79
C PRO A 115 -3.51 -20.27 -2.16
N PRO A 116 -3.57 -20.14 -0.82
CA PRO A 116 -3.33 -18.87 -0.13
C PRO A 116 -1.88 -18.38 -0.25
N PHE A 117 -0.95 -19.30 -0.40
CA PHE A 117 0.49 -19.04 -0.39
C PHE A 117 1.16 -19.68 -1.59
N VAL A 118 2.34 -19.15 -1.94
CA VAL A 118 3.18 -19.73 -3.00
C VAL A 118 3.76 -21.05 -2.52
N THR A 119 3.69 -22.09 -3.36
CA THR A 119 4.22 -23.44 -3.06
C THR A 119 5.31 -23.83 -4.05
N LYS A 120 6.09 -24.88 -3.73
CA LYS A 120 7.15 -25.41 -4.60
C LYS A 120 6.63 -26.06 -5.88
N ALA A 121 5.40 -26.56 -5.87
CA ALA A 121 4.80 -27.13 -7.07
C ALA A 121 4.61 -26.00 -8.10
N PRO A 122 4.95 -26.21 -9.38
CA PRO A 122 4.67 -25.22 -10.41
C PRO A 122 3.15 -25.04 -10.47
N SER A 123 2.67 -23.95 -9.88
CA SER A 123 1.36 -23.41 -10.14
C SER A 123 1.33 -23.13 -11.63
N ARG A 124 0.63 -23.97 -12.41
CA ARG A 124 0.39 -23.77 -13.85
C ARG A 124 -0.57 -22.61 -14.09
N ASN A 125 -0.62 -21.63 -13.19
CA ASN A 125 -1.48 -20.49 -13.33
C ASN A 125 -0.82 -19.49 -14.28
N GLU A 126 -1.41 -19.34 -15.46
CA GLU A 126 -0.96 -18.41 -16.49
C GLU A 126 -0.75 -16.99 -15.93
N ALA A 127 -1.54 -16.60 -14.92
CA ALA A 127 -1.42 -15.31 -14.25
C ALA A 127 -0.05 -15.08 -13.59
N GLU A 128 0.53 -16.09 -12.93
CA GLU A 128 1.86 -15.96 -12.28
C GLU A 128 2.96 -15.68 -13.30
N SER A 129 2.81 -16.24 -14.51
CA SER A 129 3.73 -16.05 -15.63
C SER A 129 3.43 -14.82 -16.50
N LYS A 130 2.22 -14.25 -16.41
CA LYS A 130 1.80 -13.09 -17.21
C LYS A 130 2.26 -11.76 -16.60
N TYR A 131 2.16 -11.63 -15.28
CA TYR A 131 2.37 -10.36 -14.58
C TYR A 131 3.69 -10.33 -13.79
N ASP A 132 4.23 -9.12 -13.63
CA ASP A 132 5.29 -8.82 -12.66
C ASP A 132 4.65 -8.50 -11.28
N PRO A 133 5.42 -8.41 -10.18
CA PRO A 133 4.89 -8.06 -8.86
C PRO A 133 4.06 -6.76 -8.87
N PRO A 134 3.00 -6.65 -8.06
CA PRO A 134 2.52 -7.64 -7.08
C PRO A 134 1.56 -8.70 -7.66
N PHE A 135 1.22 -8.64 -8.95
CA PHE A 135 0.15 -9.47 -9.54
C PHE A 135 0.63 -10.82 -10.08
N GLY A 136 1.95 -11.02 -10.17
CA GLY A 136 2.59 -12.26 -10.58
C GLY A 136 4.09 -12.20 -10.34
N PHE A 137 4.82 -13.21 -10.82
CA PHE A 137 6.27 -13.31 -10.64
C PHE A 137 7.02 -13.58 -11.95
N ARG A 138 6.48 -13.17 -13.10
CA ARG A 138 7.04 -13.46 -14.44
C ARG A 138 8.55 -13.29 -14.54
N LYS A 139 9.09 -12.12 -14.14
CA LYS A 139 10.54 -11.82 -14.18
C LYS A 139 11.31 -12.21 -12.91
N PHE A 140 10.61 -12.76 -11.92
CA PHE A 140 11.16 -13.03 -10.58
C PHE A 140 11.00 -14.50 -10.17
N SER A 141 10.64 -15.38 -11.10
CA SER A 141 10.37 -16.80 -10.82
C SER A 141 11.57 -17.52 -10.20
N SER A 142 12.79 -17.24 -10.66
CA SER A 142 14.00 -17.83 -10.08
C SER A 142 14.24 -17.37 -8.64
N GLN A 143 14.05 -16.08 -8.35
CA GLN A 143 14.15 -15.55 -6.98
C GLN A 143 13.09 -16.17 -6.07
N VAL A 144 11.86 -16.36 -6.56
CA VAL A 144 10.82 -17.07 -5.82
C VAL A 144 11.26 -18.48 -5.49
N GLN A 145 11.79 -19.23 -6.46
CA GLN A 145 12.23 -20.60 -6.21
C GLN A 145 13.37 -20.67 -5.18
N THR A 146 14.36 -19.78 -5.27
CA THR A 146 15.42 -19.67 -4.25
C THR A 146 14.86 -19.37 -2.86
N LEU A 147 13.85 -18.51 -2.75
CA LEU A 147 13.18 -18.27 -1.47
C LEU A 147 12.45 -19.51 -0.96
N LEU A 148 11.70 -20.19 -1.82
CA LEU A 148 10.95 -21.40 -1.45
C LEU A 148 11.87 -22.54 -1.01
N GLU A 149 13.10 -22.61 -1.51
CA GLU A 149 14.13 -23.55 -1.05
C GLU A 149 14.57 -23.28 0.40
N LEU A 150 14.55 -22.01 0.84
CA LEU A 150 14.89 -21.60 2.21
C LEU A 150 13.73 -21.80 3.19
N LEU A 151 12.49 -21.86 2.69
CA LEU A 151 11.30 -22.03 3.50
C LEU A 151 10.97 -23.53 3.66
N PRO A 152 10.97 -24.09 4.88
CA PRO A 152 10.65 -25.51 5.08
C PRO A 152 9.16 -25.80 4.96
N GLU A 153 8.30 -24.79 5.14
CA GLU A 153 6.85 -24.91 5.06
C GLU A 153 6.25 -23.83 4.15
N HIS A 154 5.22 -24.19 3.39
CA HIS A 154 4.59 -23.30 2.39
C HIS A 154 3.07 -23.19 2.52
N ASP A 155 2.44 -24.03 3.34
CA ASP A 155 0.98 -24.09 3.47
C ASP A 155 0.50 -23.55 4.83
N PHE A 156 -0.81 -23.36 4.99
CA PHE A 156 -1.41 -22.96 6.24
C PHE A 156 -1.16 -24.02 7.35
N PRO A 157 -0.87 -23.62 8.62
CA PRO A 157 -0.51 -24.58 9.67
C PRO A 157 -1.54 -25.69 9.87
N GLU A 158 -1.07 -26.94 9.97
CA GLU A 158 -1.93 -28.14 10.05
C GLU A 158 -2.95 -28.10 11.20
N HIS A 159 -2.54 -27.62 12.37
CA HIS A 159 -3.43 -27.51 13.54
C HIS A 159 -4.60 -26.53 13.31
N LEU A 160 -4.43 -25.53 12.44
CA LEU A 160 -5.51 -24.64 12.03
C LEU A 160 -6.34 -25.28 10.92
N LYS A 161 -5.72 -25.97 9.96
CA LYS A 161 -6.44 -26.71 8.90
C LYS A 161 -7.32 -27.83 9.45
N ALA A 162 -6.91 -28.46 10.55
CA ALA A 162 -7.64 -29.57 11.18
C ALA A 162 -8.92 -29.13 11.93
N LYS A 163 -9.14 -27.82 12.13
CA LYS A 163 -10.38 -27.33 12.74
C LYS A 163 -11.57 -27.57 11.80
N SER A 164 -12.66 -28.11 12.36
CA SER A 164 -13.90 -28.35 11.61
C SER A 164 -14.56 -27.06 11.11
N CYS A 165 -14.35 -25.95 11.83
CA CYS A 165 -14.76 -24.62 11.40
C CYS A 165 -13.82 -23.56 12.00
N ARG A 166 -13.38 -22.61 11.17
CA ARG A 166 -12.44 -21.55 11.53
C ARG A 166 -13.12 -20.19 11.43
N ARG A 167 -13.19 -19.50 12.56
CA ARG A 167 -13.57 -18.08 12.61
C ARG A 167 -12.32 -17.22 12.56
N CYS A 168 -12.29 -16.30 11.60
CA CYS A 168 -11.16 -15.40 11.42
C CYS A 168 -11.60 -13.96 11.61
N VAL A 169 -10.71 -13.15 12.17
CA VAL A 169 -10.86 -11.70 12.18
C VAL A 169 -9.66 -11.05 11.50
N VAL A 170 -9.95 -10.14 10.57
CA VAL A 170 -8.95 -9.25 9.99
C VAL A 170 -9.01 -7.93 10.75
N ILE A 171 -7.89 -7.54 11.36
CA ILE A 171 -7.77 -6.30 12.12
C ILE A 171 -7.03 -5.29 11.25
N GLY A 172 -7.77 -4.30 10.77
CA GLY A 172 -7.23 -3.12 10.12
C GLY A 172 -6.59 -2.17 11.12
N SER A 173 -5.95 -1.13 10.60
CA SER A 173 -5.25 -0.14 11.43
C SER A 173 -6.13 1.03 11.86
N GLY A 174 -7.41 1.05 11.50
CA GLY A 174 -8.29 2.23 11.62
C GLY A 174 -8.38 2.80 13.03
N GLY A 175 -8.34 4.13 13.13
CA GLY A 175 -8.46 4.89 14.38
C GLY A 175 -9.73 4.60 15.18
N ILE A 176 -10.79 4.11 14.51
CA ILE A 176 -12.05 3.70 15.14
C ILE A 176 -11.88 2.64 16.23
N LEU A 177 -10.81 1.84 16.20
CA LEU A 177 -10.56 0.83 17.24
C LEU A 177 -10.21 1.46 18.60
N HIS A 178 -9.63 2.65 18.60
CA HIS A 178 -9.18 3.30 19.83
C HIS A 178 -10.38 3.65 20.71
N GLY A 179 -10.45 3.06 21.91
CA GLY A 179 -11.58 3.26 22.84
C GLY A 179 -12.79 2.34 22.63
N LEU A 180 -12.80 1.45 21.63
CA LEU A 180 -13.89 0.45 21.48
C LEU A 180 -13.72 -0.80 22.36
N GLU A 181 -12.53 -0.97 22.96
CA GLU A 181 -12.24 -2.05 23.93
C GLU A 181 -12.64 -3.45 23.43
N LEU A 182 -12.42 -3.73 22.14
CA LEU A 182 -12.78 -5.01 21.51
C LEU A 182 -11.77 -6.13 21.79
N GLY A 183 -10.67 -5.85 22.48
CA GLY A 183 -9.51 -6.75 22.54
C GLY A 183 -9.82 -8.14 23.09
N GLN A 184 -10.67 -8.23 24.13
CA GLN A 184 -11.09 -9.51 24.68
C GLN A 184 -11.91 -10.33 23.69
N ALA A 185 -12.78 -9.70 22.88
CA ALA A 185 -13.56 -10.40 21.85
C ALA A 185 -12.65 -10.84 20.70
N LEU A 186 -11.76 -9.96 20.23
CA LEU A 186 -10.85 -10.25 19.11
C LEU A 186 -9.92 -11.44 19.39
N ASN A 187 -9.50 -11.61 20.64
CA ASN A 187 -8.66 -12.74 21.06
C ASN A 187 -9.35 -14.12 20.95
N GLN A 188 -10.68 -14.16 20.90
CA GLN A 188 -11.45 -15.42 20.86
C GLN A 188 -11.55 -16.03 19.46
N PHE A 189 -11.23 -15.28 18.41
CA PHE A 189 -11.20 -15.81 17.04
C PHE A 189 -10.11 -16.86 16.89
N ASP A 190 -10.33 -17.88 16.05
CA ASP A 190 -9.34 -18.94 15.81
C ASP A 190 -8.07 -18.37 15.19
N VAL A 191 -8.24 -17.49 14.20
CA VAL A 191 -7.16 -16.82 13.47
C VAL A 191 -7.35 -15.31 13.56
N VAL A 192 -6.32 -14.61 14.03
CA VAL A 192 -6.26 -13.15 14.04
C VAL A 192 -5.24 -12.68 13.02
N ILE A 193 -5.71 -12.00 11.97
CA ILE A 193 -4.88 -11.46 10.89
C ILE A 193 -4.63 -9.97 11.16
N ARG A 194 -3.38 -9.60 11.42
CA ARG A 194 -2.94 -8.22 11.57
C ARG A 194 -2.12 -7.78 10.37
N LEU A 195 -2.15 -6.48 10.11
CA LEU A 195 -1.58 -5.90 8.90
C LEU A 195 -0.48 -4.91 9.25
N ASN A 196 0.54 -4.85 8.39
CA ASN A 196 1.59 -3.85 8.47
C ASN A 196 2.23 -3.77 9.87
N SER A 197 2.56 -2.55 10.31
CA SER A 197 3.26 -2.25 11.55
C SER A 197 2.30 -1.87 12.68
N ALA A 198 1.02 -2.26 12.56
CA ALA A 198 -0.02 -1.90 13.53
C ALA A 198 0.31 -2.56 14.89
N PRO A 199 0.65 -1.77 15.94
CA PRO A 199 1.17 -2.32 17.17
C PRO A 199 0.07 -2.98 18.01
N VAL A 200 0.50 -3.91 18.84
CA VAL A 200 -0.32 -4.53 19.89
C VAL A 200 0.07 -3.97 21.26
N GLU A 201 1.37 -3.74 21.45
CA GLU A 201 1.90 -3.22 22.71
C GLU A 201 1.33 -1.82 22.97
N GLY A 202 0.78 -1.62 24.17
CA GLY A 202 0.09 -0.38 24.54
C GLY A 202 -1.37 -0.26 24.06
N TYR A 203 -1.86 -1.16 23.20
CA TYR A 203 -3.22 -1.09 22.62
C TYR A 203 -4.06 -2.36 22.84
N SER A 204 -3.54 -3.34 23.60
CA SER A 204 -4.15 -4.67 23.75
C SER A 204 -5.60 -4.68 24.23
N GLU A 205 -6.01 -3.69 25.02
CA GLU A 205 -7.41 -3.51 25.44
C GLU A 205 -8.34 -3.27 24.24
N HIS A 206 -7.89 -2.49 23.28
CA HIS A 206 -8.65 -2.10 22.09
C HIS A 206 -8.57 -3.16 20.98
N VAL A 207 -7.38 -3.70 20.74
CA VAL A 207 -7.10 -4.52 19.56
C VAL A 207 -6.77 -5.97 19.87
N GLY A 208 -6.72 -6.36 21.14
CA GLY A 208 -6.35 -7.70 21.59
C GLY A 208 -4.84 -7.92 21.56
N ASN A 209 -4.38 -9.04 22.12
CA ASN A 209 -2.96 -9.43 22.16
C ASN A 209 -2.65 -10.74 21.40
N LYS A 210 -3.65 -11.35 20.77
CA LYS A 210 -3.47 -12.48 19.87
C LYS A 210 -3.11 -12.00 18.47
N THR A 211 -2.10 -12.61 17.88
CA THR A 211 -1.81 -12.58 16.45
C THR A 211 -1.66 -14.02 16.00
N THR A 212 -2.13 -14.34 14.80
CA THR A 212 -1.93 -15.66 14.17
C THR A 212 -1.27 -15.48 12.82
N ILE A 213 -1.64 -14.44 12.09
CA ILE A 213 -1.01 -14.03 10.85
C ILE A 213 -0.64 -12.56 10.96
N ARG A 214 0.62 -12.23 10.69
CA ARG A 214 1.07 -10.86 10.39
C ARG A 214 1.31 -10.78 8.89
N MET A 215 0.42 -10.11 8.15
CA MET A 215 0.58 -9.91 6.71
C MET A 215 1.17 -8.52 6.44
N THR A 216 2.34 -8.48 5.81
CA THR A 216 3.08 -7.23 5.62
C THR A 216 4.08 -7.31 4.47
N TYR A 217 4.80 -6.22 4.22
CA TYR A 217 5.85 -6.03 3.23
C TYR A 217 7.02 -5.27 3.88
N PRO A 218 8.20 -5.14 3.25
CA PRO A 218 9.40 -4.62 3.94
C PRO A 218 9.18 -3.28 4.63
N GLU A 219 8.56 -2.30 3.95
CA GLU A 219 8.24 -1.01 4.55
C GLU A 219 7.04 -1.10 5.51
N GLY A 220 6.13 -2.06 5.34
CA GLY A 220 5.03 -2.26 6.27
C GLY A 220 5.42 -3.00 7.56
N ALA A 221 6.60 -3.61 7.66
CA ALA A 221 6.92 -4.53 8.75
C ALA A 221 7.17 -3.78 10.08
N PRO A 222 6.73 -4.31 11.24
CA PRO A 222 7.12 -3.78 12.53
C PRO A 222 8.64 -3.69 12.68
N LEU A 223 9.13 -2.57 13.22
CA LEU A 223 10.56 -2.38 13.48
C LEU A 223 11.00 -2.93 14.84
N SER A 224 10.06 -3.09 15.77
CA SER A 224 10.33 -3.63 17.11
C SER A 224 10.21 -5.15 17.12
N ASP A 225 11.16 -5.83 17.75
CA ASP A 225 11.13 -7.28 17.97
C ASP A 225 9.93 -7.71 18.86
N LEU A 226 9.43 -6.80 19.71
CA LEU A 226 8.29 -7.05 20.61
C LEU A 226 6.96 -7.28 19.86
N GLU A 227 6.91 -6.89 18.60
CA GLU A 227 5.72 -6.99 17.75
C GLU A 227 5.64 -8.32 16.96
N TYR A 228 6.58 -9.24 17.20
CA TYR A 228 6.65 -10.58 16.60
C TYR A 228 6.57 -11.67 17.67
N TYR A 229 5.48 -12.42 17.70
CA TYR A 229 5.34 -13.55 18.63
C TYR A 229 5.80 -14.85 17.97
N SER A 230 6.40 -15.75 18.76
CA SER A 230 7.07 -16.96 18.25
C SER A 230 6.17 -17.93 17.48
N ASN A 231 4.86 -17.86 17.65
CA ASN A 231 3.88 -18.70 16.95
C ASN A 231 3.19 -17.99 15.77
N ASP A 232 3.51 -16.73 15.52
CA ASP A 232 2.93 -15.96 14.42
C ASP A 232 3.36 -16.55 13.07
N LEU A 233 2.44 -16.55 12.11
CA LEU A 233 2.76 -16.76 10.70
C LEU A 233 3.06 -15.39 10.07
N PHE A 234 4.29 -15.21 9.60
CA PHE A 234 4.69 -14.02 8.86
C PHE A 234 4.37 -14.22 7.37
N VAL A 235 3.39 -13.48 6.85
CA VAL A 235 2.97 -13.55 5.45
C VAL A 235 3.53 -12.34 4.71
N ALA A 236 4.53 -12.59 3.87
CA ALA A 236 5.20 -11.58 3.06
C ALA A 236 4.41 -11.27 1.78
N VAL A 237 4.14 -10.00 1.55
CA VAL A 237 3.60 -9.46 0.30
C VAL A 237 4.74 -8.80 -0.47
N LEU A 238 5.00 -9.28 -1.69
CA LEU A 238 6.13 -8.82 -2.51
C LEU A 238 5.62 -7.89 -3.62
N PHE A 239 5.96 -6.60 -3.52
CA PHE A 239 5.52 -5.56 -4.46
C PHE A 239 6.58 -5.20 -5.50
N LYS A 240 7.85 -5.38 -5.19
CA LYS A 240 8.97 -4.94 -6.05
C LYS A 240 10.21 -5.80 -5.85
N ARG A 241 11.16 -5.68 -6.79
CA ARG A 241 12.41 -6.45 -6.84
C ARG A 241 13.16 -6.54 -5.51
N VAL A 242 13.28 -5.42 -4.80
CA VAL A 242 14.09 -5.36 -3.57
C VAL A 242 13.43 -6.08 -2.39
N ASP A 243 12.13 -6.37 -2.47
CA ASP A 243 11.41 -7.10 -1.42
C ASP A 243 11.86 -8.56 -1.34
N PHE A 244 12.24 -9.16 -2.47
CA PHE A 244 12.80 -10.52 -2.52
C PHE A 244 14.14 -10.59 -1.79
N ASN A 245 15.02 -9.62 -2.03
CA ASN A 245 16.32 -9.53 -1.36
C ASN A 245 16.13 -9.35 0.15
N TRP A 246 15.17 -8.50 0.56
CA TRP A 246 14.85 -8.29 1.96
C TRP A 246 14.32 -9.56 2.63
N LEU A 247 13.34 -10.22 2.01
CA LEU A 247 12.79 -11.46 2.57
C LEU A 247 13.87 -12.55 2.70
N GLN A 248 14.73 -12.68 1.69
CA GLN A 248 15.85 -13.61 1.75
C GLN A 248 16.78 -13.30 2.92
N ALA A 249 17.12 -12.03 3.13
CA ALA A 249 17.96 -11.60 4.25
C ALA A 249 17.28 -11.88 5.61
N MET A 250 15.98 -11.62 5.74
CA MET A 250 15.23 -11.90 6.98
C MET A 250 15.20 -13.39 7.31
N VAL A 251 14.92 -14.24 6.31
CA VAL A 251 14.87 -15.70 6.47
C VAL A 251 16.25 -16.28 6.83
N ARG A 252 17.32 -15.72 6.26
CA ARG A 252 18.71 -16.14 6.56
C ARG A 252 19.28 -15.49 7.81
N ASN A 253 18.57 -14.54 8.42
CA ASN A 253 19.08 -13.70 9.49
C ASN A 253 20.39 -12.98 9.10
N GLU A 254 20.42 -12.45 7.88
CA GLU A 254 21.53 -11.70 7.29
C GLU A 254 21.20 -10.20 7.24
N THR A 255 22.23 -9.36 7.19
CA THR A 255 22.07 -7.92 7.02
C THR A 255 21.85 -7.56 5.56
N LEU A 256 20.89 -6.67 5.31
CA LEU A 256 20.65 -6.21 3.95
C LEU A 256 21.74 -5.21 3.51
N PRO A 257 22.35 -5.37 2.31
CA PRO A 257 23.36 -4.44 1.84
C PRO A 257 22.85 -3.00 1.78
N PHE A 258 23.70 -2.05 2.17
CA PHE A 258 23.36 -0.63 2.22
C PHE A 258 22.75 -0.11 0.91
N TRP A 259 23.31 -0.50 -0.24
CA TRP A 259 22.81 -0.10 -1.56
C TRP A 259 21.37 -0.59 -1.84
N VAL A 260 20.97 -1.75 -1.32
CA VAL A 260 19.61 -2.26 -1.46
C VAL A 260 18.65 -1.46 -0.58
N ARG A 261 19.09 -1.03 0.61
CA ARG A 261 18.28 -0.23 1.54
C ARG A 261 17.82 1.10 0.93
N LEU A 262 18.61 1.68 0.03
CA LEU A 262 18.28 2.93 -0.66
C LEU A 262 17.07 2.83 -1.60
N PHE A 263 16.63 1.61 -1.95
CA PHE A 263 15.45 1.40 -2.79
C PHE A 263 14.13 1.30 -2.02
N PHE A 264 14.17 1.34 -0.69
CA PHE A 264 12.97 1.48 0.13
C PHE A 264 12.71 2.96 0.41
N TRP A 265 11.44 3.35 0.35
CA TRP A 265 11.06 4.75 0.53
C TRP A 265 11.09 5.20 2.00
N LYS A 266 11.13 4.23 2.93
CA LYS A 266 11.35 4.42 4.37
C LYS A 266 12.17 3.28 4.97
N GLN A 267 12.51 3.40 6.25
CA GLN A 267 13.21 2.35 7.00
C GLN A 267 12.41 1.04 7.00
N VAL A 268 13.13 -0.07 6.87
CA VAL A 268 12.60 -1.44 6.90
C VAL A 268 13.20 -2.17 8.09
N ALA A 269 12.53 -3.21 8.57
CA ALA A 269 13.05 -4.05 9.65
C ALA A 269 14.38 -4.69 9.21
N GLU A 270 15.38 -4.67 10.09
CA GLU A 270 16.70 -5.27 9.82
C GLU A 270 16.76 -6.74 10.26
N LYS A 271 15.78 -7.17 11.06
CA LYS A 271 15.62 -8.54 11.54
C LYS A 271 14.14 -8.82 11.76
N ILE A 272 13.73 -10.06 11.53
CA ILE A 272 12.45 -10.59 11.98
C ILE A 272 12.77 -11.79 12.88
N PRO A 273 12.46 -11.75 14.18
CA PRO A 273 12.86 -12.77 15.15
C PRO A 273 11.99 -14.03 15.08
N LEU A 274 11.73 -14.54 13.87
CA LEU A 274 10.93 -15.75 13.61
C LEU A 274 11.79 -16.80 12.90
N GLN A 275 11.48 -18.08 13.12
CA GLN A 275 12.16 -19.17 12.40
C GLN A 275 11.63 -19.26 10.95
N PRO A 276 12.44 -19.73 9.97
CA PRO A 276 12.03 -19.87 8.57
C PRO A 276 10.70 -20.59 8.35
N LYS A 277 10.34 -21.56 9.21
CA LYS A 277 9.06 -22.28 9.14
C LYS A 277 7.82 -21.41 9.34
N HIS A 278 7.97 -20.21 9.93
CA HIS A 278 6.88 -19.26 10.15
C HIS A 278 6.66 -18.31 8.98
N PHE A 279 7.51 -18.32 7.95
CA PHE A 279 7.37 -17.42 6.81
C PHE A 279 6.53 -18.08 5.71
N ARG A 280 5.67 -17.27 5.10
CA ARG A 280 4.94 -17.61 3.86
C ARG A 280 5.04 -16.44 2.89
N ILE A 281 4.98 -16.73 1.60
CA ILE A 281 4.83 -15.72 0.55
C ILE A 281 3.38 -15.76 0.12
N LEU A 282 2.69 -14.61 0.17
CA LEU A 282 1.32 -14.50 -0.32
C LEU A 282 1.26 -14.89 -1.81
N ASN A 283 0.26 -15.68 -2.18
CA ASN A 283 0.03 -15.97 -3.59
C ASN A 283 -0.35 -14.68 -4.35
N PRO A 284 0.45 -14.23 -5.34
CA PRO A 284 0.18 -12.99 -6.08
C PRO A 284 -1.12 -13.05 -6.90
N VAL A 285 -1.61 -14.25 -7.21
CA VAL A 285 -2.89 -14.41 -7.91
C VAL A 285 -4.06 -13.92 -7.07
N ILE A 286 -3.98 -14.00 -5.73
CA ILE A 286 -5.00 -13.39 -4.84
C ILE A 286 -5.02 -11.87 -5.02
N ILE A 287 -3.84 -11.24 -5.14
CA ILE A 287 -3.74 -9.79 -5.38
C ILE A 287 -4.31 -9.44 -6.76
N LYS A 288 -3.99 -10.23 -7.79
CA LYS A 288 -4.51 -10.07 -9.14
C LYS A 288 -6.03 -10.21 -9.20
N GLU A 289 -6.58 -11.25 -8.58
CA GLU A 289 -8.02 -11.51 -8.55
C GLU A 289 -8.75 -10.38 -7.82
N THR A 290 -8.23 -10.00 -6.65
CA THR A 290 -8.73 -8.87 -5.87
C THR A 290 -8.77 -7.60 -6.72
N ALA A 291 -7.67 -7.29 -7.43
CA ALA A 291 -7.53 -6.07 -8.22
C ALA A 291 -8.42 -6.07 -9.48
N PHE A 292 -8.25 -7.05 -10.36
CA PHE A 292 -8.79 -6.98 -11.73
C PHE A 292 -10.13 -7.67 -11.87
N ASP A 293 -10.41 -8.70 -11.08
CA ASP A 293 -11.64 -9.48 -11.25
C ASP A 293 -12.72 -8.97 -10.27
N ILE A 294 -12.37 -8.83 -8.98
CA ILE A 294 -13.31 -8.40 -7.93
C ILE A 294 -13.53 -6.90 -7.99
N LEU A 295 -12.46 -6.10 -7.83
CA LEU A 295 -12.52 -4.63 -7.80
C LEU A 295 -12.59 -3.99 -9.19
N GLN A 296 -12.31 -4.76 -10.25
CA GLN A 296 -12.36 -4.31 -11.65
C GLN A 296 -11.44 -3.12 -11.93
N TYR A 297 -10.26 -3.09 -11.31
CA TYR A 297 -9.22 -2.14 -11.68
C TYR A 297 -8.68 -2.45 -13.07
N SER A 298 -8.20 -1.40 -13.75
CA SER A 298 -7.54 -1.56 -15.03
C SER A 298 -6.19 -2.28 -14.88
N GLU A 299 -5.88 -3.14 -15.84
CA GLU A 299 -4.56 -3.76 -15.92
C GLU A 299 -3.46 -2.69 -16.01
N PRO A 300 -2.24 -2.96 -15.51
CA PRO A 300 -1.16 -1.99 -15.51
C PRO A 300 -0.81 -1.57 -16.94
N GLN A 301 -0.80 -0.26 -17.19
CA GLN A 301 -0.40 0.29 -18.49
C GLN A 301 0.96 0.99 -18.37
N SER A 302 1.82 0.79 -19.38
CA SER A 302 3.07 1.56 -19.46
C SER A 302 2.76 3.01 -19.79
N ARG A 303 2.74 3.88 -18.78
CA ARG A 303 2.47 5.32 -18.92
C ARG A 303 3.75 6.14 -18.70
N PHE A 304 3.89 7.23 -19.46
CA PHE A 304 5.03 8.14 -19.34
C PHE A 304 4.96 8.99 -18.05
N TRP A 305 3.76 9.28 -17.53
CA TRP A 305 3.53 9.98 -16.26
C TRP A 305 2.30 9.39 -15.53
N GLY A 306 2.30 9.52 -14.20
CA GLY A 306 1.24 9.01 -13.32
C GLY A 306 1.45 7.55 -12.89
N ARG A 307 0.77 7.16 -11.81
CA ARG A 307 0.70 5.76 -11.37
C ARG A 307 -0.75 5.30 -11.49
N ASP A 308 -0.93 4.05 -11.92
CA ASP A 308 -2.26 3.46 -11.95
C ASP A 308 -2.71 3.16 -10.52
N LYS A 309 -3.91 3.61 -10.15
CA LYS A 309 -4.56 3.26 -8.88
C LYS A 309 -5.15 1.85 -8.92
N ASN A 310 -4.31 0.88 -9.25
CA ASN A 310 -4.72 -0.49 -9.56
C ASN A 310 -4.17 -1.53 -8.58
N VAL A 311 -3.49 -1.11 -7.52
CA VAL A 311 -3.05 -2.00 -6.44
C VAL A 311 -4.05 -1.85 -5.30
N PRO A 312 -4.73 -2.92 -4.85
CA PRO A 312 -5.60 -2.85 -3.68
C PRO A 312 -4.78 -2.61 -2.40
N THR A 313 -5.39 -2.05 -1.36
CA THR A 313 -4.73 -2.01 -0.05
C THR A 313 -4.47 -3.41 0.49
N ILE A 314 -3.44 -3.56 1.33
CA ILE A 314 -3.16 -4.80 2.07
C ILE A 314 -4.38 -5.22 2.90
N GLY A 315 -5.18 -4.27 3.39
CA GLY A 315 -6.45 -4.54 4.07
C GLY A 315 -7.40 -5.36 3.21
N VAL A 316 -7.72 -4.88 2.02
CA VAL A 316 -8.66 -5.58 1.12
C VAL A 316 -8.08 -6.92 0.64
N ILE A 317 -6.78 -6.99 0.37
CA ILE A 317 -6.10 -8.25 0.02
C ILE A 317 -6.23 -9.27 1.18
N ALA A 318 -6.08 -8.81 2.43
CA ALA A 318 -6.20 -9.68 3.61
C ALA A 318 -7.63 -10.19 3.80
N VAL A 319 -8.64 -9.36 3.51
CA VAL A 319 -10.04 -9.79 3.53
C VAL A 319 -10.27 -10.91 2.54
N VAL A 320 -9.82 -10.77 1.28
CA VAL A 320 -9.97 -11.83 0.28
C VAL A 320 -9.19 -13.08 0.69
N LEU A 321 -7.94 -12.95 1.15
CA LEU A 321 -7.15 -14.06 1.70
C LEU A 321 -7.90 -14.79 2.83
N ALA A 322 -8.51 -14.06 3.76
CA ALA A 322 -9.27 -14.65 4.87
C ALA A 322 -10.43 -15.52 4.37
N THR A 323 -11.09 -15.15 3.27
CA THR A 323 -12.16 -15.98 2.68
C THR A 323 -11.66 -17.30 2.09
N HIS A 324 -10.39 -17.39 1.70
CA HIS A 324 -9.77 -18.65 1.27
C HIS A 324 -9.31 -19.52 2.45
N LEU A 325 -8.94 -18.88 3.56
CA LEU A 325 -8.42 -19.55 4.75
C LEU A 325 -9.49 -20.01 5.74
N CYS A 326 -10.67 -19.37 5.74
CA CYS A 326 -11.59 -19.40 6.86
C CYS A 326 -13.03 -19.69 6.45
N ASP A 327 -13.81 -20.16 7.40
CA ASP A 327 -15.21 -20.52 7.19
C ASP A 327 -16.13 -19.32 7.49
N GLU A 328 -15.79 -18.54 8.51
CA GLU A 328 -16.44 -17.27 8.86
C GLU A 328 -15.39 -16.15 8.94
N VAL A 329 -15.69 -14.97 8.41
CA VAL A 329 -14.76 -13.82 8.39
C VAL A 329 -15.41 -12.60 9.04
N SER A 330 -14.71 -12.01 9.99
CA SER A 330 -15.05 -10.74 10.62
C SER A 330 -13.96 -9.71 10.39
N LEU A 331 -14.33 -8.43 10.45
CA LEU A 331 -13.47 -7.28 10.24
C LEU A 331 -13.54 -6.38 11.48
N ALA A 332 -12.42 -5.75 11.82
CA ALA A 332 -12.37 -4.72 12.85
C ALA A 332 -11.36 -3.64 12.44
N GLY A 333 -11.68 -2.36 12.63
CA GLY A 333 -10.77 -1.26 12.30
C GLY A 333 -10.65 -1.00 10.80
N PHE A 334 -11.73 -1.28 10.06
CA PHE A 334 -11.87 -0.92 8.64
C PHE A 334 -12.83 0.25 8.48
N GLY A 335 -12.73 0.93 7.34
CA GLY A 335 -13.57 2.09 7.03
C GLY A 335 -12.75 3.38 6.95
N TYR A 336 -13.17 4.25 6.04
CA TYR A 336 -12.59 5.58 5.88
C TYR A 336 -13.74 6.60 5.86
N ASP A 337 -13.87 7.39 6.91
CA ASP A 337 -14.80 8.52 6.91
C ASP A 337 -14.11 9.76 6.34
N LEU A 338 -14.09 9.85 5.01
CA LEU A 338 -13.45 10.96 4.30
C LEU A 338 -14.16 12.31 4.53
N ASN A 339 -15.36 12.32 5.11
CA ASN A 339 -16.06 13.55 5.50
C ASN A 339 -15.52 14.12 6.82
N GLN A 340 -14.76 13.33 7.59
CA GLN A 340 -14.14 13.74 8.84
C GLN A 340 -12.60 13.73 8.71
N PRO A 341 -12.00 14.63 7.90
CA PRO A 341 -10.57 14.59 7.56
C PRO A 341 -9.62 14.75 8.76
N ARG A 342 -10.11 15.29 9.89
CA ARG A 342 -9.34 15.55 11.12
C ARG A 342 -9.47 14.45 12.17
N THR A 343 -10.06 13.31 11.83
CA THR A 343 -10.05 12.15 12.72
C THR A 343 -8.77 11.34 12.52
N PRO A 344 -8.29 10.61 13.54
CA PRO A 344 -7.17 9.69 13.39
C PRO A 344 -7.45 8.65 12.31
N LEU A 345 -6.46 8.48 11.44
CA LEU A 345 -6.44 7.41 10.46
C LEU A 345 -6.10 6.09 11.12
N HIS A 346 -5.12 6.09 12.03
CA HIS A 346 -4.74 4.91 12.77
C HIS A 346 -5.02 5.02 14.26
N TYR A 347 -5.14 3.87 14.91
CA TYR A 347 -5.34 3.82 16.37
C TYR A 347 -4.07 4.11 17.18
N PHE A 348 -2.90 4.21 16.53
CA PHE A 348 -1.60 4.21 17.20
C PHE A 348 -0.67 5.37 16.82
N ASP A 349 -1.03 6.19 15.84
CA ASP A 349 -0.24 7.33 15.40
C ASP A 349 -1.11 8.58 15.25
N ASN A 350 -0.46 9.72 15.00
CA ASN A 350 -1.14 11.01 14.86
C ASN A 350 -1.52 11.32 13.40
N LEU A 351 -1.57 10.32 12.51
CA LEU A 351 -1.88 10.56 11.10
C LEU A 351 -3.38 10.83 10.94
N CYS A 352 -3.73 11.91 10.24
CA CYS A 352 -5.12 12.25 9.98
C CYS A 352 -5.73 11.49 8.79
N MET A 353 -7.06 11.31 8.83
CA MET A 353 -7.88 10.73 7.75
C MET A 353 -7.64 11.44 6.40
N ALA A 354 -7.35 12.74 6.43
CA ALA A 354 -6.97 13.53 5.27
C ALA A 354 -5.79 12.93 4.46
N ALA A 355 -4.88 12.19 5.10
CA ALA A 355 -3.76 11.54 4.44
C ALA A 355 -4.21 10.53 3.36
N MET A 356 -5.42 9.98 3.48
CA MET A 356 -5.99 9.06 2.49
C MET A 356 -6.29 9.75 1.16
N ASN A 357 -6.58 11.05 1.16
CA ASN A 357 -6.83 11.83 -0.06
C ASN A 357 -5.58 11.96 -0.95
N PHE A 358 -4.40 11.83 -0.36
CA PHE A 358 -3.12 11.91 -1.07
C PHE A 358 -2.60 10.55 -1.56
N GLN A 359 -3.34 9.45 -1.33
CA GLN A 359 -2.92 8.15 -1.82
C GLN A 359 -3.05 8.03 -3.34
N THR A 360 -1.93 7.70 -3.98
CA THR A 360 -1.77 7.64 -5.44
C THR A 360 -1.81 6.22 -5.99
N MET A 361 -1.71 5.20 -5.13
CA MET A 361 -1.64 3.78 -5.53
C MET A 361 -2.97 3.04 -5.40
N HIS A 362 -3.84 3.50 -4.49
CA HIS A 362 -5.05 2.79 -4.09
C HIS A 362 -6.30 3.57 -4.48
N ASN A 363 -7.38 2.87 -4.84
CA ASN A 363 -8.70 3.45 -5.04
C ASN A 363 -9.61 3.10 -3.86
N VAL A 364 -9.41 3.82 -2.76
CA VAL A 364 -10.09 3.59 -1.49
C VAL A 364 -11.62 3.72 -1.60
N THR A 365 -12.13 4.54 -2.51
CA THR A 365 -13.56 4.64 -2.78
C THR A 365 -14.15 3.34 -3.32
N THR A 366 -13.45 2.68 -4.25
CA THR A 366 -13.88 1.38 -4.78
C THR A 366 -13.73 0.27 -3.73
N GLU A 367 -12.67 0.32 -2.93
CA GLU A 367 -12.46 -0.60 -1.80
C GLU A 367 -13.56 -0.47 -0.74
N THR A 368 -13.93 0.76 -0.34
CA THR A 368 -15.03 1.01 0.60
C THR A 368 -16.35 0.44 0.07
N ARG A 369 -16.65 0.63 -1.23
CA ARG A 369 -17.86 0.04 -1.84
C ARG A 369 -17.84 -1.48 -1.84
N PHE A 370 -16.67 -2.09 -2.07
CA PHE A 370 -16.49 -3.53 -1.99
C PHE A 370 -16.73 -4.06 -0.57
N LEU A 371 -16.09 -3.46 0.44
CA LEU A 371 -16.27 -3.85 1.84
C LEU A 371 -17.72 -3.69 2.30
N LEU A 372 -18.36 -2.57 1.95
CA LEU A 372 -19.78 -2.33 2.23
C LEU A 372 -20.67 -3.39 1.59
N LYS A 373 -20.36 -3.82 0.36
CA LYS A 373 -21.08 -4.91 -0.30
C LYS A 373 -20.91 -6.23 0.45
N LEU A 374 -19.71 -6.59 0.90
CA LEU A 374 -19.50 -7.82 1.67
C LEU A 374 -20.29 -7.83 2.99
N VAL A 375 -20.31 -6.70 3.71
CA VAL A 375 -21.04 -6.57 4.98
C VAL A 375 -22.55 -6.69 4.74
N ARG A 376 -23.10 -5.92 3.79
CA ARG A 376 -24.55 -5.93 3.50
C ARG A 376 -25.07 -7.29 3.04
N GLU A 377 -24.27 -8.03 2.29
CA GLU A 377 -24.61 -9.39 1.82
C GLU A 377 -24.33 -10.47 2.88
N GLY A 378 -23.85 -10.09 4.07
CA GLY A 378 -23.56 -11.00 5.17
C GLY A 378 -22.39 -11.96 4.93
N VAL A 379 -21.52 -11.65 3.96
CA VAL A 379 -20.31 -12.43 3.67
C VAL A 379 -19.28 -12.25 4.79
N VAL A 380 -19.19 -11.03 5.34
CA VAL A 380 -18.31 -10.68 6.46
C VAL A 380 -19.09 -9.88 7.50
N ARG A 381 -18.62 -9.86 8.75
CA ARG A 381 -19.17 -9.05 9.84
C ARG A 381 -18.24 -7.89 10.19
N ASP A 382 -18.75 -6.66 10.32
CA ASP A 382 -17.98 -5.51 10.79
C ASP A 382 -18.19 -5.31 12.29
N LEU A 383 -17.20 -5.69 13.10
CA LEU A 383 -17.27 -5.63 14.56
C LEU A 383 -17.06 -4.22 15.11
N SER A 384 -16.54 -3.30 14.29
CA SER A 384 -16.19 -1.94 14.70
C SER A 384 -17.18 -0.88 14.20
N GLY A 385 -18.03 -1.23 13.24
CA GLY A 385 -19.02 -0.32 12.65
C GLY A 385 -18.44 0.75 11.71
N GLY A 386 -17.16 0.65 11.34
CA GLY A 386 -16.49 1.65 10.49
C GLY A 386 -16.82 1.54 9.00
N ILE A 387 -17.30 0.38 8.54
CA ILE A 387 -17.83 0.18 7.19
C ILE A 387 -19.36 0.37 7.20
N HIS A 388 -20.03 -0.32 8.12
CA HIS A 388 -21.48 -0.22 8.34
C HIS A 388 -21.81 -0.55 9.79
N CYS A 389 -22.41 0.39 10.51
CA CYS A 389 -22.77 0.19 11.91
C CYS A 389 -24.06 -0.66 12.02
N GLU A 390 -23.93 -1.90 12.52
CA GLU A 390 -25.04 -2.85 12.70
C GLU A 390 -25.63 -2.84 14.13
N PHE A 391 -25.15 -1.98 15.04
CA PHE A 391 -25.47 -2.06 16.47
C PHE A 391 -25.72 -0.72 17.17
#